data_AF-A0A3A4ZG28-F1
#
_entry.id   AF-A0A3A4ZG28-F1
#
_cell.length_a   1.000
_cell.length_b   1.000
_cell.length_c   1.000
_cell.angle_alpha   90.00
_cell.angle_beta   90.00
_cell.angle_gamma   90.00
#
_symmetry.space_group_name_H-M   'P 1'
#
loop_
_entity.id
_entity.type
_entity.pdbx_description
1 polymer ?
#
loop_
_entity_poly.entity_id
_entity_poly.type
_entity_poly.pdbx_seq_one_letter_code
_entity_poly.pdbx_strand_id
1 'polypeptide(L)'
;MTMKRLSLIILVLVVGVLGLGLVRSKYQSFKAQQADNQRIQEIKELTLASSEDPKYRDHTAQSTKQLREKLCSLTARPADEREKAVAAVRDFLEMPTAEVKYECNNAFFSLEEDRLISAKGETYTVGMTYFVVDPATNYVLQVDETPGTWGYKTDGSRWFSDQKDYDYSANYSQEEVEQIAKGFIARHPSAIGNIDLGKLILETGKKDSGNGRVNYFFIWRGEAQTVQHNPPLETCSEDLDKGADNLYYNGNGVPCIKVYESTETPSISIAFTSGGQLINFSNELNGPVSRAMVQ
;
A
#
# COMPACT_ATOMS: atom_id res chain seq x y z
N MET A 1 -4.30 49.06 -46.67
CA MET A 1 -4.04 47.61 -46.60
C MET A 1 -5.36 46.89 -46.83
N THR A 2 -5.53 46.14 -47.93
CA THR A 2 -6.81 45.52 -48.29
C THR A 2 -7.19 44.43 -47.29
N MET A 3 -8.48 44.31 -46.95
CA MET A 3 -9.04 43.38 -45.95
C MET A 3 -8.55 41.93 -46.16
N LYS A 4 -8.32 41.51 -47.41
CA LYS A 4 -7.71 40.22 -47.79
C LYS A 4 -6.27 40.01 -47.29
N ARG A 5 -5.43 41.05 -47.27
CA ARG A 5 -4.03 40.95 -46.77
C ARG A 5 -3.98 40.81 -45.25
N LEU A 6 -4.91 41.43 -44.53
CA LEU A 6 -4.99 41.30 -43.07
C LEU A 6 -5.45 39.89 -42.66
N SER A 7 -6.46 39.33 -43.35
CA SER A 7 -6.93 37.96 -43.11
C SER A 7 -5.85 36.90 -43.39
N LEU A 8 -5.03 37.09 -44.43
CA LEU A 8 -3.92 36.18 -44.74
C LEU A 8 -2.82 36.21 -43.65
N ILE A 9 -2.50 37.40 -43.13
CA ILE A 9 -1.50 37.56 -42.06
C ILE A 9 -1.98 36.92 -40.76
N ILE A 10 -3.26 37.10 -40.40
CA ILE A 10 -3.86 36.46 -39.22
C ILE A 10 -3.84 34.94 -39.37
N LEU A 11 -4.19 34.40 -40.55
CA LEU A 11 -4.17 32.96 -40.80
C LEU A 11 -2.75 32.38 -40.63
N VAL A 12 -1.72 33.03 -41.18
CA VAL A 12 -0.32 32.60 -41.05
C VAL A 12 0.16 32.67 -39.60
N LEU A 13 -0.23 33.71 -38.86
CA LEU A 13 0.09 33.82 -37.43
C LEU A 13 -0.59 32.73 -36.60
N VAL A 14 -1.87 32.44 -36.85
CA VAL A 14 -2.61 31.37 -36.16
C VAL A 14 -1.99 30.00 -36.47
N VAL A 15 -1.66 29.71 -37.73
CA VAL A 15 -0.99 28.46 -38.12
C VAL A 15 0.41 28.36 -37.51
N GLY A 16 1.17 29.47 -37.44
CA GLY A 16 2.47 29.53 -36.79
C GLY A 16 2.40 29.27 -35.29
N VAL A 17 1.44 29.87 -34.59
CA VAL A 17 1.22 29.67 -33.14
C VAL A 17 0.76 28.24 -32.85
N LEU A 18 -0.17 27.69 -33.64
CA LEU A 18 -0.64 26.31 -33.50
C LEU A 18 0.48 25.30 -33.83
N GLY A 19 1.28 25.55 -34.86
CA GLY A 19 2.43 24.73 -35.23
C GLY A 19 3.51 24.71 -34.14
N LEU A 20 3.85 25.88 -33.57
CA LEU A 20 4.76 25.99 -32.44
C LEU A 20 4.23 25.30 -31.17
N GLY A 21 2.91 25.40 -30.91
CA GLY A 21 2.25 24.70 -29.81
C GLY A 21 2.34 23.18 -29.94
N LEU A 22 2.10 22.64 -31.13
CA LEU A 22 2.23 21.20 -31.42
C LEU A 22 3.67 20.70 -31.29
N VAL A 23 4.65 21.47 -31.79
CA VAL A 23 6.08 21.11 -31.66
C VAL A 23 6.52 21.12 -30.19
N ARG A 24 6.10 22.13 -29.41
CA ARG A 24 6.42 22.22 -27.98
C ARG A 24 5.80 21.08 -27.18
N SER A 25 4.55 20.73 -27.47
CA SER A 25 3.84 19.61 -26.84
C SER A 25 4.53 18.26 -27.13
N LYS A 26 4.87 17.99 -28.40
CA LYS A 26 5.61 16.77 -28.78
C LYS A 26 6.99 16.69 -28.13
N TYR A 27 7.71 17.81 -28.06
CA TYR A 27 9.03 17.87 -27.41
C TYR A 27 8.95 17.61 -25.90
N GLN A 28 7.92 18.15 -25.22
CA GLN A 28 7.69 17.88 -23.80
C GLN A 28 7.32 16.41 -23.55
N SER A 29 6.46 15.83 -24.39
CA SER A 29 6.12 14.41 -24.33
C SER A 29 7.34 13.50 -24.53
N PHE A 30 8.19 13.80 -25.52
CA PHE A 30 9.43 13.05 -25.75
C PHE A 30 10.38 13.13 -24.56
N LYS A 31 10.57 14.32 -23.98
CA LYS A 31 11.40 14.49 -22.78
C LYS A 31 10.86 13.72 -21.58
N ALA A 32 9.55 13.74 -21.36
CA ALA A 32 8.92 12.99 -20.29
C ALA A 32 9.14 11.48 -20.47
N GLN A 33 8.95 10.97 -21.69
CA GLN A 33 9.19 9.56 -22.01
C GLN A 33 10.68 9.17 -21.84
N GLN A 34 11.61 10.05 -22.23
CA GLN A 34 13.03 9.79 -22.04
C GLN A 34 13.41 9.72 -20.55
N ALA A 35 12.88 10.63 -19.72
CA ALA A 35 13.11 10.61 -18.29
C ALA A 35 12.50 9.36 -17.62
N ASP A 36 11.31 8.95 -18.07
CA ASP A 36 10.64 7.73 -17.58
C ASP A 36 11.44 6.46 -17.92
N ASN A 37 11.94 6.36 -19.16
CA ASN A 37 12.81 5.27 -19.58
C ASN A 37 14.12 5.20 -18.76
N GLN A 38 14.74 6.35 -18.48
CA GLN A 38 15.94 6.42 -17.64
C GLN A 38 15.63 5.97 -16.21
N ARG A 39 14.50 6.41 -15.65
CA ARG A 39 14.04 5.99 -14.32
C ARG A 39 13.83 4.48 -14.26
N ILE A 40 13.13 3.90 -15.23
CA ILE A 40 12.87 2.45 -15.28
C ILE A 40 14.16 1.66 -15.40
N GLN A 41 15.10 2.11 -16.23
CA GLN A 41 16.41 1.48 -16.38
C GLN A 41 17.20 1.50 -15.07
N GLU A 42 17.17 2.62 -14.33
CA GLU A 42 17.83 2.73 -13.03
C GLU A 42 17.18 1.81 -11.99
N ILE A 43 15.85 1.69 -11.96
CA ILE A 43 15.15 0.74 -11.08
C ILE A 43 15.58 -0.70 -11.41
N LYS A 44 15.68 -1.06 -12.70
CA LYS A 44 16.12 -2.39 -13.14
C LYS A 44 17.55 -2.69 -12.66
N GLU A 45 18.48 -1.76 -12.82
CA GLU A 45 19.87 -1.90 -12.38
C GLU A 45 19.99 -2.06 -10.86
N LEU A 46 19.24 -1.27 -10.09
CA LEU A 46 19.22 -1.39 -8.63
C LEU A 46 18.57 -2.70 -8.16
N THR A 47 17.54 -3.17 -8.86
CA THR A 47 16.89 -4.46 -8.58
C THR A 47 17.86 -5.62 -8.82
N LEU A 48 18.60 -5.60 -9.94
CA LEU A 48 19.65 -6.57 -10.24
C LEU A 48 20.74 -6.56 -9.16
N ALA A 49 21.24 -5.37 -8.82
CA ALA A 49 22.27 -5.22 -7.78
C ALA A 49 21.79 -5.80 -6.44
N SER A 50 20.55 -5.51 -6.02
CA SER A 50 19.99 -6.03 -4.78
C SER A 50 19.86 -7.56 -4.75
N SER A 51 19.73 -8.20 -5.92
CA SER A 51 19.59 -9.66 -6.05
C SER A 51 20.94 -10.37 -6.11
N GLU A 52 21.89 -9.83 -6.87
CA GLU A 52 23.13 -10.53 -7.24
C GLU A 52 24.34 -10.13 -6.39
N ASP A 53 24.42 -8.88 -5.92
CA ASP A 53 25.58 -8.39 -5.18
C ASP A 53 25.52 -8.79 -3.69
N PRO A 54 26.50 -9.58 -3.19
CA PRO A 54 26.55 -10.01 -1.79
C PRO A 54 26.50 -8.87 -0.77
N LYS A 55 26.92 -7.65 -1.16
CA LYS A 55 26.89 -6.45 -0.31
C LYS A 55 25.48 -6.11 0.21
N TYR A 56 24.42 -6.50 -0.50
CA TYR A 56 23.04 -6.18 -0.13
C TYR A 56 22.31 -7.32 0.59
N ARG A 57 22.99 -8.45 0.86
CA ARG A 57 22.40 -9.59 1.56
C ARG A 57 22.03 -9.27 3.02
N ASP A 58 22.84 -8.45 3.69
CA ASP A 58 22.51 -7.99 5.03
C ASP A 58 21.49 -6.85 4.97
N HIS A 59 20.25 -7.15 5.36
CA HIS A 59 19.16 -6.19 5.38
C HIS A 59 19.31 -5.06 6.42
N THR A 60 20.23 -5.22 7.37
CA THR A 60 20.53 -4.21 8.40
C THR A 60 21.65 -3.26 8.00
N ALA A 61 22.46 -3.64 7.00
CA ALA A 61 23.58 -2.84 6.50
C ALA A 61 23.12 -1.51 5.89
N GLN A 62 23.93 -0.46 6.08
CA GLN A 62 23.64 0.89 5.58
C GLN A 62 23.51 0.92 4.05
N SER A 63 24.30 0.11 3.34
CA SER A 63 24.20 -0.03 1.88
C SER A 63 22.84 -0.52 1.41
N THR A 64 22.28 -1.50 2.11
CA THR A 64 20.96 -2.06 1.81
C THR A 64 19.85 -1.06 2.11
N LYS A 65 19.98 -0.30 3.21
CA LYS A 65 19.05 0.79 3.53
C LYS A 65 19.04 1.87 2.46
N GLN A 66 20.22 2.36 2.05
CA GLN A 66 20.33 3.39 1.00
C GLN A 66 19.81 2.91 -0.35
N LEU A 67 20.05 1.65 -0.72
CA LEU A 67 19.51 1.07 -1.95
C LEU A 67 17.98 1.03 -1.90
N ARG A 68 17.40 0.61 -0.77
CA ARG A 68 15.94 0.59 -0.56
C ARG A 68 15.33 1.99 -0.60
N GLU A 69 15.93 2.96 0.09
CA GLU A 69 15.50 4.37 0.05
C GLU A 69 15.50 4.91 -1.39
N LYS A 70 16.54 4.59 -2.16
CA LYS A 70 16.64 5.00 -3.56
C LYS A 70 15.57 4.34 -4.43
N LEU A 71 15.33 3.03 -4.27
CA LEU A 71 14.24 2.34 -4.95
C LEU A 71 12.88 2.96 -4.60
N CYS A 72 12.60 3.18 -3.31
CA CYS A 72 11.38 3.84 -2.84
C CYS A 72 11.19 5.22 -3.50
N SER A 73 12.24 6.03 -3.57
CA SER A 73 12.17 7.34 -4.21
C SER A 73 11.91 7.27 -5.73
N LEU A 74 12.45 6.26 -6.41
CA LEU A 74 12.28 6.09 -7.86
C LEU A 74 10.91 5.50 -8.21
N THR A 75 10.33 4.69 -7.34
CA THR A 75 9.01 4.10 -7.55
C THR A 75 7.87 4.93 -6.99
N ALA A 76 8.15 5.92 -6.13
CA ALA A 76 7.15 6.79 -5.54
C ALA A 76 6.31 7.52 -6.59
N ARG A 77 5.01 7.65 -6.31
CA ARG A 77 4.14 8.54 -7.09
C ARG A 77 4.55 10.01 -6.94
N PRO A 78 4.19 10.86 -7.92
CA PRO A 78 4.30 12.31 -7.79
C PRO A 78 3.72 12.84 -6.48
N ALA A 79 4.29 13.93 -5.95
CA ALA A 79 3.92 14.45 -4.63
C ALA A 79 2.46 14.90 -4.54
N ASP A 80 1.91 15.45 -5.62
CA ASP A 80 0.50 15.85 -5.75
C ASP A 80 -0.46 14.65 -5.71
N GLU A 81 -0.07 13.53 -6.31
CA GLU A 81 -0.82 12.27 -6.21
C GLU A 81 -0.75 11.67 -4.79
N ARG A 82 0.41 11.77 -4.12
CA ARG A 82 0.56 11.34 -2.73
C ARG A 82 -0.21 12.21 -1.74
N GLU A 83 -0.42 13.50 -2.02
CA GLU A 83 -1.23 14.37 -1.15
C GLU A 83 -2.70 13.90 -1.08
N LYS A 84 -3.22 13.22 -2.11
CA LYS A 84 -4.57 12.61 -2.05
C LYS A 84 -4.63 11.47 -1.03
N ALA A 85 -3.59 10.64 -0.97
CA ALA A 85 -3.47 9.59 0.05
C ALA A 85 -3.30 10.20 1.46
N VAL A 86 -2.52 11.27 1.58
CA VAL A 86 -2.40 12.03 2.84
C VAL A 86 -3.75 12.59 3.29
N ALA A 87 -4.55 13.13 2.37
CA ALA A 87 -5.90 13.61 2.67
C ALA A 87 -6.82 12.48 3.14
N ALA A 88 -6.77 11.30 2.50
CA ALA A 88 -7.54 10.13 2.92
C ALA A 88 -7.14 9.64 4.32
N VAL A 89 -5.84 9.64 4.66
CA VAL A 89 -5.36 9.29 6.01
C VAL A 89 -5.85 10.29 7.06
N ARG A 90 -5.83 11.60 6.76
CA ARG A 90 -6.34 12.64 7.67
C ARG A 90 -7.85 12.53 7.87
N ASP A 91 -8.59 12.22 6.80
CA ASP A 91 -10.03 11.97 6.84
C ASP A 91 -10.36 10.73 7.69
N PHE A 92 -9.66 9.61 7.44
CA PHE A 92 -9.79 8.36 8.22
C PHE A 92 -9.58 8.57 9.73
N LEU A 93 -8.61 9.42 10.08
CA LEU A 93 -8.28 9.72 11.47
C LEU A 93 -9.24 10.74 12.11
N GLU A 94 -10.15 11.35 11.34
CA GLU A 94 -10.91 12.54 11.74
C GLU A 94 -9.97 13.68 12.24
N MET A 95 -8.74 13.77 11.72
CA MET A 95 -7.66 14.67 12.16
C MET A 95 -7.04 15.43 10.98
N PRO A 96 -7.60 16.61 10.60
CA PRO A 96 -7.17 17.33 9.39
C PRO A 96 -5.74 17.89 9.45
N THR A 97 -5.16 18.03 10.65
CA THR A 97 -3.82 18.56 10.87
C THR A 97 -2.78 17.49 11.16
N ALA A 98 -3.12 16.20 11.04
CA ALA A 98 -2.18 15.12 11.28
C ALA A 98 -0.94 15.25 10.37
N GLU A 99 0.24 15.08 10.96
CA GLU A 99 1.52 15.00 10.26
C GLU A 99 1.66 13.60 9.67
N VAL A 100 1.22 13.44 8.42
CA VAL A 100 1.32 12.19 7.67
C VAL A 100 2.64 12.16 6.91
N LYS A 101 3.44 11.10 7.13
CA LYS A 101 4.72 10.89 6.44
C LYS A 101 4.59 9.74 5.46
N TYR A 102 5.11 9.92 4.26
CA TYR A 102 5.24 8.85 3.28
C TYR A 102 6.51 8.05 3.55
N GLU A 103 6.41 6.72 3.60
CA GLU A 103 7.55 5.84 3.81
C GLU A 103 8.05 5.26 2.48
N CYS A 104 7.23 4.46 1.80
CA CYS A 104 7.59 3.77 0.55
C CYS A 104 6.34 3.19 -0.11
N ASN A 105 6.48 2.60 -1.30
CA ASN A 105 5.45 1.77 -1.92
C ASN A 105 5.99 0.38 -2.25
N ASN A 106 5.09 -0.55 -2.56
CA ASN A 106 5.43 -1.93 -2.87
C ASN A 106 5.60 -2.22 -4.38
N ALA A 107 5.85 -1.19 -5.20
CA ALA A 107 6.21 -1.39 -6.61
C ALA A 107 7.61 -2.01 -6.72
N PHE A 108 7.84 -2.78 -7.79
CA PHE A 108 9.12 -3.46 -8.01
C PHE A 108 9.31 -3.78 -9.49
N PHE A 109 10.55 -3.96 -9.91
CA PHE A 109 10.86 -4.41 -11.27
C PHE A 109 10.94 -5.95 -11.30
N SER A 110 10.14 -6.58 -12.16
CA SER A 110 10.23 -8.01 -12.40
C SER A 110 11.36 -8.26 -13.41
N LEU A 111 12.41 -8.96 -12.97
CA LEU A 111 13.50 -9.37 -13.86
C LEU A 111 13.08 -10.46 -14.85
N GLU A 112 12.11 -11.29 -14.48
CA GLU A 112 11.56 -12.36 -15.33
C GLU A 112 10.69 -11.77 -16.46
N GLU A 113 9.83 -10.81 -16.14
CA GLU A 113 8.91 -10.19 -17.11
C GLU A 113 9.48 -8.93 -17.78
N ASP A 114 10.70 -8.54 -17.40
CA ASP A 114 11.41 -7.33 -17.82
C ASP A 114 10.55 -6.05 -17.81
N ARG A 115 9.79 -5.85 -16.72
CA ARG A 115 8.91 -4.68 -16.56
C ARG A 115 8.75 -4.24 -15.12
N LEU A 116 8.46 -2.94 -14.95
CA LEU A 116 8.05 -2.38 -13.66
C LEU A 116 6.60 -2.78 -13.36
N ILE A 117 6.40 -3.41 -12.21
CA ILE A 117 5.08 -3.73 -11.68
C ILE A 117 4.66 -2.62 -10.71
N SER A 118 3.52 -1.98 -11.01
CA SER A 118 2.97 -0.89 -10.22
C SER A 118 2.66 -1.29 -8.79
N ALA A 119 2.74 -0.32 -7.89
CA ALA A 119 2.36 -0.50 -6.49
C ALA A 119 0.87 -0.84 -6.37
N LYS A 120 0.56 -1.69 -5.39
CA LYS A 120 -0.79 -1.98 -4.87
C LYS A 120 -1.01 -1.42 -3.47
N GLY A 121 0.06 -0.94 -2.84
CA GLY A 121 0.01 -0.29 -1.54
C GLY A 121 1.15 0.72 -1.39
N GLU A 122 0.83 1.84 -0.77
CA GLU A 122 1.75 2.87 -0.31
C GLU A 122 1.68 2.95 1.21
N THR A 123 2.83 2.96 1.87
CA THR A 123 2.90 3.02 3.33
C THR A 123 3.07 4.48 3.78
N TYR A 124 2.25 4.87 4.75
CA TYR A 124 2.31 6.16 5.42
C TYR A 124 2.34 5.97 6.94
N THR A 125 2.88 6.94 7.68
CA THR A 125 2.93 6.91 9.14
C THR A 125 2.36 8.18 9.75
N VAL A 126 1.67 8.02 10.89
CA VAL A 126 1.22 9.09 11.78
C VAL A 126 1.53 8.65 13.21
N GLY A 127 2.56 9.24 13.81
CA GLY A 127 3.04 8.80 15.13
C GLY A 127 3.46 7.33 15.13
N MET A 128 2.76 6.50 15.90
CA MET A 128 3.00 5.05 16.05
C MET A 128 2.00 4.19 15.27
N THR A 129 1.33 4.77 14.28
CA THR A 129 0.37 4.08 13.43
C THR A 129 0.86 4.15 11.99
N TYR A 130 0.88 3.01 11.31
CA TYR A 130 1.12 2.97 9.88
C TYR A 130 -0.18 2.67 9.13
N PHE A 131 -0.24 3.22 7.92
CA PHE A 131 -1.35 3.10 7.00
C PHE A 131 -0.82 2.50 5.72
N VAL A 132 -1.56 1.56 5.13
CA VAL A 132 -1.37 1.17 3.74
C VAL A 132 -2.52 1.74 2.92
N VAL A 133 -2.19 2.49 1.87
CA VAL A 133 -3.14 3.16 0.99
C VAL A 133 -3.02 2.61 -0.41
N ASP A 134 -4.15 2.31 -1.06
CA ASP A 134 -4.17 1.94 -2.47
C ASP A 134 -3.81 3.14 -3.35
N PRO A 135 -2.72 3.11 -4.13
CA PRO A 135 -2.34 4.23 -5.00
C PRO A 135 -3.35 4.51 -6.14
N ALA A 136 -4.20 3.54 -6.50
CA ALA A 136 -5.19 3.71 -7.57
C ALA A 136 -6.42 4.49 -7.10
N THR A 137 -6.91 4.22 -5.89
CA THR A 137 -8.13 4.81 -5.33
C THR A 137 -7.85 5.87 -4.26
N ASN A 138 -6.65 5.84 -3.66
CA ASN A 138 -6.27 6.52 -2.43
C ASN A 138 -7.04 6.06 -1.19
N TYR A 139 -7.71 4.91 -1.24
CA TYR A 139 -8.38 4.36 -0.06
C TYR A 139 -7.39 3.72 0.90
N VAL A 140 -7.60 3.96 2.19
CA VAL A 140 -6.90 3.25 3.27
C VAL A 140 -7.33 1.79 3.20
N LEU A 141 -6.36 0.92 2.97
CA LEU A 141 -6.52 -0.52 2.94
C LEU A 141 -6.22 -1.13 4.30
N GLN A 142 -5.24 -0.60 5.02
CA GLN A 142 -4.78 -1.18 6.28
C GLN A 142 -4.36 -0.10 7.25
N VAL A 143 -4.65 -0.32 8.53
CA VAL A 143 -4.17 0.47 9.66
C VAL A 143 -3.74 -0.47 10.75
N ASP A 144 -2.50 -0.29 11.20
CA ASP A 144 -1.92 -1.07 12.28
C ASP A 144 -0.93 -0.20 13.06
N GLU A 145 -0.56 -0.67 14.24
CA GLU A 145 0.52 -0.07 15.00
C GLU A 145 1.87 -0.35 14.35
N THR A 146 2.76 0.64 14.41
CA THR A 146 4.17 0.42 14.10
C THR A 146 4.69 -0.66 15.04
N PRO A 147 5.25 -1.77 14.51
CA PRO A 147 5.73 -2.86 15.35
C PRO A 147 6.74 -2.36 16.38
N GLY A 148 6.53 -2.73 17.64
CA GLY A 148 7.47 -2.41 18.69
C GLY A 148 8.84 -3.03 18.41
N THR A 149 9.90 -2.31 18.75
CA THR A 149 11.27 -2.86 18.75
C THR A 149 11.63 -3.32 20.15
N TRP A 150 12.55 -4.27 20.26
CA TRP A 150 13.07 -4.71 21.54
C TRP A 150 14.57 -4.95 21.44
N GLY A 151 15.25 -4.91 22.57
CA GLY A 151 16.68 -5.18 22.65
C GLY A 151 17.12 -5.50 24.06
N TYR A 152 18.43 -5.59 24.25
CA TYR A 152 19.04 -5.77 25.56
C TYR A 152 19.74 -4.48 25.99
N LYS A 153 19.55 -4.12 27.26
CA LYS A 153 20.32 -3.06 27.92
C LYS A 153 21.69 -3.60 28.31
N THR A 154 22.59 -2.70 28.71
CA THR A 154 23.96 -3.05 29.15
C THR A 154 24.01 -3.96 30.38
N ASP A 155 22.95 -3.96 31.19
CA ASP A 155 22.78 -4.84 32.35
C ASP A 155 22.20 -6.23 32.00
N GLY A 156 21.96 -6.50 30.70
CA GLY A 156 21.37 -7.75 30.21
C GLY A 156 19.84 -7.82 30.31
N SER A 157 19.17 -6.81 30.87
CA SER A 157 17.70 -6.75 30.88
C SER A 157 17.14 -6.40 29.49
N ARG A 158 15.94 -6.89 29.17
CA ARG A 158 15.26 -6.52 27.92
C ARG A 158 14.65 -5.13 28.05
N TRP A 159 14.73 -4.35 26.97
CA TRP A 159 13.91 -3.16 26.78
C TRP A 159 12.98 -3.37 25.59
N PHE A 160 11.85 -2.70 25.64
CA PHE A 160 10.86 -2.64 24.57
C PHE A 160 10.67 -1.18 24.22
N SER A 161 10.46 -0.87 22.95
CA SER A 161 10.02 0.47 22.57
C SER A 161 8.65 0.75 23.16
N ASP A 162 8.33 2.03 23.27
CA ASP A 162 6.98 2.45 23.61
C ASP A 162 5.97 1.78 22.66
N GLN A 163 4.76 1.56 23.17
CA GLN A 163 3.60 1.07 22.41
C GLN A 163 2.49 2.10 22.50
N LYS A 164 1.52 2.02 21.58
CA LYS A 164 0.37 2.92 21.63
C LYS A 164 -0.45 2.61 22.88
N ASP A 165 -0.64 3.62 23.72
CA ASP A 165 -1.53 3.52 24.87
C ASP A 165 -2.97 3.70 24.42
N TYR A 166 -3.79 2.71 24.76
CA TYR A 166 -5.21 2.70 24.44
C TYR A 166 -6.07 2.99 25.66
N ASP A 167 -7.16 3.70 25.43
CA ASP A 167 -8.23 3.88 26.39
C ASP A 167 -9.12 2.63 26.45
N TYR A 168 -9.33 2.13 27.67
CA TYR A 168 -10.23 1.03 28.02
C TYR A 168 -11.27 1.45 29.08
N SER A 169 -11.35 2.74 29.41
CA SER A 169 -12.13 3.25 30.56
C SER A 169 -13.64 3.25 30.35
N ALA A 170 -14.11 3.38 29.10
CA ALA A 170 -15.53 3.53 28.79
C ALA A 170 -16.36 2.24 28.99
N ASN A 171 -15.71 1.07 29.04
CA ASN A 171 -16.33 -0.24 29.27
C ASN A 171 -17.56 -0.54 28.39
N TYR A 172 -17.51 -0.16 27.11
CA TYR A 172 -18.58 -0.48 26.15
C TYR A 172 -18.76 -2.00 26.00
N SER A 173 -20.01 -2.42 25.80
CA SER A 173 -20.34 -3.80 25.42
C SER A 173 -19.92 -4.10 23.97
N GLN A 174 -19.91 -5.39 23.59
CA GLN A 174 -19.57 -5.77 22.22
C GLN A 174 -20.56 -5.19 21.21
N GLU A 175 -21.84 -5.14 21.55
CA GLU A 175 -22.92 -4.60 20.72
C GLU A 175 -22.78 -3.09 20.53
N GLU A 176 -22.38 -2.37 21.58
CA GLU A 176 -22.12 -0.92 21.49
C GLU A 176 -20.91 -0.65 20.59
N VAL A 177 -19.83 -1.41 20.74
CA VAL A 177 -18.65 -1.29 19.90
C VAL A 177 -18.95 -1.71 18.45
N GLU A 178 -19.85 -2.67 18.23
CA GLU A 178 -20.32 -3.01 16.88
C GLU A 178 -20.99 -1.81 16.20
N GLN A 179 -21.82 -1.05 16.93
CA GLN A 179 -22.44 0.17 16.40
C GLN A 179 -21.39 1.25 16.13
N ILE A 180 -20.37 1.38 16.98
CA ILE A 180 -19.23 2.28 16.74
C ILE A 180 -18.51 1.88 15.45
N ALA A 181 -18.22 0.60 15.25
CA ALA A 181 -17.54 0.09 14.07
C ALA A 181 -18.36 0.30 12.78
N LYS A 182 -19.67 0.00 12.81
CA LYS A 182 -20.58 0.28 11.68
C LYS A 182 -20.66 1.77 11.38
N GLY A 183 -20.77 2.59 12.42
CA GLY A 183 -20.80 4.05 12.30
C GLY A 183 -19.48 4.60 11.75
N PHE A 184 -18.34 4.05 12.16
CA PHE A 184 -17.03 4.41 11.63
C PHE A 184 -16.98 4.16 10.12
N ILE A 185 -17.34 2.96 9.66
CA ILE A 185 -17.34 2.61 8.23
C ILE A 185 -18.26 3.55 7.43
N ALA A 186 -19.46 3.81 7.94
CA ALA A 186 -20.44 4.68 7.27
C ALA A 186 -20.01 6.15 7.16
N ARG A 187 -19.17 6.64 8.08
CA ARG A 187 -18.71 8.04 8.10
C ARG A 187 -17.48 8.31 7.23
N HIS A 188 -16.75 7.28 6.80
CA HIS A 188 -15.48 7.44 6.08
C HIS A 188 -15.49 6.99 4.61
N PRO A 189 -16.59 7.14 3.83
CA PRO A 189 -16.62 6.61 2.46
C PRO A 189 -15.58 7.26 1.53
N SER A 190 -15.11 8.48 1.83
CA SER A 190 -14.01 9.15 1.14
C SER A 190 -12.65 8.52 1.39
N ALA A 191 -12.43 7.95 2.59
CA ALA A 191 -11.15 7.38 2.97
C ALA A 191 -11.05 5.86 2.75
N ILE A 192 -12.16 5.11 2.84
CA ILE A 192 -12.14 3.64 2.73
C ILE A 192 -13.01 3.10 1.58
N GLY A 193 -13.65 3.98 0.82
CA GLY A 193 -14.62 3.63 -0.21
C GLY A 193 -16.03 3.42 0.35
N ASN A 194 -17.02 3.43 -0.55
CA ASN A 194 -18.41 3.21 -0.17
C ASN A 194 -18.68 1.71 0.04
N ILE A 195 -18.78 1.30 1.29
CA ILE A 195 -18.92 -0.10 1.70
C ILE A 195 -20.37 -0.37 2.11
N ASP A 196 -20.99 -1.35 1.46
CA ASP A 196 -22.31 -1.85 1.82
C ASP A 196 -22.19 -3.10 2.70
N LEU A 197 -22.17 -2.90 4.03
CA LEU A 197 -22.10 -3.99 5.00
C LEU A 197 -23.31 -4.93 4.95
N GLY A 198 -24.44 -4.50 4.36
CA GLY A 198 -25.64 -5.34 4.22
C GLY A 198 -25.47 -6.50 3.24
N LYS A 199 -24.43 -6.47 2.41
CA LYS A 199 -24.05 -7.54 1.48
C LYS A 199 -23.02 -8.51 2.06
N LEU A 200 -22.58 -8.29 3.28
CA LEU A 200 -21.51 -9.05 3.93
C LEU A 200 -22.05 -9.78 5.16
N ILE A 201 -21.38 -10.87 5.53
CA ILE A 201 -21.69 -11.67 6.70
C ILE A 201 -20.78 -11.22 7.84
N LEU A 202 -21.37 -10.80 8.96
CA LEU A 202 -20.63 -10.39 10.15
C LEU A 202 -20.21 -11.60 11.00
N GLU A 203 -18.92 -11.70 11.27
CA GLU A 203 -18.32 -12.51 12.32
C GLU A 203 -17.79 -11.60 13.42
N THR A 204 -17.99 -11.99 14.68
CA THR A 204 -17.54 -11.21 15.82
C THR A 204 -16.61 -12.03 16.72
N GLY A 205 -15.64 -11.35 17.33
CA GLY A 205 -14.68 -11.94 18.25
C GLY A 205 -14.40 -11.02 19.43
N LYS A 206 -13.88 -11.61 20.52
CA LYS A 206 -13.46 -10.91 21.72
C LYS A 206 -12.13 -11.48 22.21
N LYS A 207 -11.19 -10.62 22.60
CA LYS A 207 -9.98 -10.99 23.35
C LYS A 207 -9.98 -10.27 24.69
N ASP A 208 -9.97 -11.05 25.76
CA ASP A 208 -9.92 -10.56 27.13
C ASP A 208 -8.56 -10.89 27.73
N SER A 209 -7.81 -9.87 28.13
CA SER A 209 -6.48 -10.07 28.72
C SER A 209 -6.51 -10.31 30.23
N GLY A 210 -7.70 -10.40 30.84
CA GLY A 210 -7.87 -10.69 32.27
C GLY A 210 -7.53 -9.53 33.21
N ASN A 211 -7.06 -8.40 32.68
CA ASN A 211 -6.73 -7.17 33.41
C ASN A 211 -7.71 -6.02 33.09
N GLY A 212 -8.92 -6.35 32.62
CA GLY A 212 -9.92 -5.38 32.18
C GLY A 212 -9.69 -4.82 30.78
N ARG A 213 -8.62 -5.23 30.08
CA ARG A 213 -8.39 -4.87 28.68
C ARG A 213 -9.09 -5.86 27.76
N VAL A 214 -10.21 -5.41 27.19
CA VAL A 214 -11.01 -6.16 26.24
C VAL A 214 -10.90 -5.53 24.87
N ASN A 215 -10.61 -6.35 23.86
CA ASN A 215 -10.66 -5.97 22.46
C ASN A 215 -11.79 -6.74 21.77
N TYR A 216 -12.57 -6.03 20.97
CA TYR A 216 -13.60 -6.60 20.11
C TYR A 216 -13.15 -6.57 18.66
N PHE A 217 -13.44 -7.64 17.93
CA PHE A 217 -13.08 -7.81 16.53
C PHE A 217 -14.37 -8.02 15.74
N PHE A 218 -14.48 -7.35 14.60
CA PHE A 218 -15.59 -7.47 13.68
C PHE A 218 -15.04 -7.73 12.29
N ILE A 219 -15.48 -8.81 11.66
CA ILE A 219 -15.07 -9.20 10.32
C ILE A 219 -16.32 -9.32 9.47
N TRP A 220 -16.44 -8.50 8.44
CA TRP A 220 -17.49 -8.62 7.42
C TRP A 220 -16.93 -9.36 6.22
N ARG A 221 -17.41 -10.58 5.97
CA ARG A 221 -16.98 -11.43 4.86
C ARG A 221 -17.94 -11.34 3.68
N GLY A 222 -17.38 -11.22 2.48
CA GLY A 222 -18.12 -11.39 1.24
C GLY A 222 -18.21 -12.86 0.82
N GLU A 223 -18.58 -13.07 -0.43
CA GLU A 223 -18.58 -14.40 -1.05
C GLU A 223 -17.17 -14.78 -1.50
N ALA A 224 -16.82 -16.06 -1.37
CA ALA A 224 -15.54 -16.56 -1.86
C ALA A 224 -15.45 -16.36 -3.38
N GLN A 225 -14.33 -15.83 -3.83
CA GLN A 225 -14.07 -15.52 -5.23
C GLN A 225 -12.73 -16.09 -5.67
N THR A 226 -12.65 -16.45 -6.94
CA THR A 226 -11.40 -16.83 -7.57
C THR A 226 -10.60 -15.57 -7.90
N VAL A 227 -9.36 -15.53 -7.47
CA VAL A 227 -8.46 -14.40 -7.61
C VAL A 227 -7.25 -14.80 -8.42
N GLN A 228 -6.90 -14.00 -9.41
CA GLN A 228 -5.76 -14.24 -10.28
C GLN A 228 -4.56 -13.39 -9.85
N HIS A 229 -3.38 -14.00 -9.82
CA HIS A 229 -2.12 -13.35 -9.49
C HIS A 229 -1.28 -13.17 -10.74
N ASN A 230 -1.03 -11.92 -11.13
CA ASN A 230 -0.15 -11.56 -12.23
C ASN A 230 0.74 -10.37 -11.82
N PRO A 231 2.05 -10.59 -11.53
CA PRO A 231 2.75 -11.88 -11.56
C PRO A 231 2.23 -12.85 -10.47
N PRO A 232 2.50 -14.17 -10.59
CA PRO A 232 2.11 -15.14 -9.57
C PRO A 232 2.72 -14.79 -8.21
N LEU A 233 2.06 -15.19 -7.13
CA LEU A 233 2.64 -15.15 -5.79
C LEU A 233 3.67 -16.27 -5.66
N GLU A 234 4.93 -15.90 -5.40
CA GLU A 234 6.01 -16.85 -5.17
C GLU A 234 6.32 -16.92 -3.67
N THR A 235 6.26 -18.12 -3.12
CA THR A 235 6.72 -18.41 -1.74
C THR A 235 7.88 -19.39 -1.82
N CYS A 236 9.01 -19.06 -1.20
CA CYS A 236 10.14 -19.96 -1.03
C CYS A 236 10.38 -20.22 0.46
N SER A 237 10.38 -21.48 0.87
CA SER A 237 10.69 -21.87 2.25
C SER A 237 11.21 -23.31 2.27
N GLU A 238 12.14 -23.59 3.19
CA GLU A 238 12.62 -24.96 3.46
C GLU A 238 11.50 -25.87 4.00
N ASP A 239 10.46 -25.26 4.58
CA ASP A 239 9.30 -25.92 5.18
C ASP A 239 8.20 -26.26 4.16
N LEU A 240 8.38 -25.92 2.87
CA LEU A 240 7.39 -26.26 1.84
C LEU A 240 7.29 -27.78 1.67
N ASP A 241 6.06 -28.24 1.46
CA ASP A 241 5.81 -29.64 1.12
C ASP A 241 6.52 -29.99 -0.20
N LYS A 242 7.48 -30.90 -0.11
CA LYS A 242 8.29 -31.35 -1.26
C LYS A 242 7.49 -32.18 -2.27
N GLY A 243 6.27 -32.57 -1.92
CA GLY A 243 5.30 -33.22 -2.81
C GLY A 243 4.30 -32.26 -3.46
N ALA A 244 4.36 -30.95 -3.20
CA ALA A 244 3.43 -29.99 -3.76
C ALA A 244 3.53 -29.87 -5.29
N ASP A 245 2.39 -29.79 -5.96
CA ASP A 245 2.32 -29.48 -7.38
C ASP A 245 2.92 -28.08 -7.65
N ASN A 246 3.73 -27.97 -8.71
CA ASN A 246 4.47 -26.74 -9.09
C ASN A 246 5.65 -26.33 -8.18
N LEU A 247 6.18 -27.25 -7.37
CA LEU A 247 7.44 -27.03 -6.65
C LEU A 247 8.63 -26.91 -7.62
N TYR A 248 9.49 -25.92 -7.41
CA TYR A 248 10.82 -25.83 -8.02
C TYR A 248 11.85 -25.39 -6.99
N TYR A 249 13.13 -25.43 -7.34
CA TYR A 249 14.22 -24.98 -6.48
C TYR A 249 14.86 -23.73 -7.08
N ASN A 250 15.07 -22.70 -6.27
CA ASN A 250 15.77 -21.49 -6.71
C ASN A 250 17.29 -21.75 -6.85
N GLY A 251 18.03 -20.73 -7.29
CA GLY A 251 19.49 -20.82 -7.50
C GLY A 251 20.31 -21.16 -6.24
N ASN A 252 19.71 -21.09 -5.04
CA ASN A 252 20.33 -21.47 -3.78
C ASN A 252 19.85 -22.84 -3.28
N GLY A 253 19.05 -23.58 -4.06
CA GLY A 253 18.52 -24.89 -3.68
C GLY A 253 17.38 -24.84 -2.66
N VAL A 254 16.73 -23.70 -2.46
CA VAL A 254 15.56 -23.56 -1.57
C VAL A 254 14.29 -23.89 -2.36
N PRO A 255 13.35 -24.71 -1.83
CA PRO A 255 12.10 -25.00 -2.51
C PRO A 255 11.20 -23.75 -2.61
N CYS A 256 10.48 -23.63 -3.72
CA CYS A 256 9.60 -22.52 -4.06
C CYS A 256 8.34 -23.02 -4.78
N ILE A 257 7.21 -22.33 -4.60
CA ILE A 257 5.95 -22.55 -5.32
C ILE A 257 5.45 -21.22 -5.88
N LYS A 258 4.93 -21.24 -7.11
CA LYS A 258 4.22 -20.12 -7.75
C LYS A 258 2.71 -20.38 -7.74
N VAL A 259 1.94 -19.47 -7.15
CA VAL A 259 0.47 -19.50 -7.11
C VAL A 259 -0.07 -18.48 -8.10
N TYR A 260 -0.76 -18.96 -9.13
CA TYR A 260 -1.38 -18.13 -10.18
C TYR A 260 -2.84 -17.80 -9.86
N GLU A 261 -3.50 -18.67 -9.10
CA GLU A 261 -4.90 -18.54 -8.75
C GLU A 261 -5.11 -19.00 -7.31
N SER A 262 -5.92 -18.27 -6.56
CA SER A 262 -6.37 -18.65 -5.22
C SER A 262 -7.88 -18.41 -5.09
N THR A 263 -8.52 -19.14 -4.19
CA THR A 263 -9.86 -18.78 -3.71
C THR A 263 -9.71 -17.93 -2.47
N GLU A 264 -10.18 -16.69 -2.53
CA GLU A 264 -10.10 -15.74 -1.43
C GLU A 264 -11.50 -15.31 -1.00
N THR A 265 -11.69 -15.04 0.28
CA THR A 265 -12.94 -14.46 0.79
C THR A 265 -12.67 -12.99 1.12
N PRO A 266 -13.10 -12.04 0.27
CA PRO A 266 -12.91 -10.61 0.52
C PRO A 266 -13.52 -10.25 1.86
N SER A 267 -12.83 -9.41 2.63
CA SER A 267 -13.32 -9.05 3.95
C SER A 267 -12.92 -7.64 4.36
N ILE A 268 -13.69 -7.10 5.32
CA ILE A 268 -13.26 -5.96 6.13
C ILE A 268 -13.12 -6.46 7.54
N SER A 269 -11.96 -6.20 8.15
CA SER A 269 -11.69 -6.47 9.55
C SER A 269 -11.45 -5.15 10.27
N ILE A 270 -12.04 -4.99 11.44
CA ILE A 270 -11.82 -3.83 12.30
C ILE A 270 -11.81 -4.27 13.75
N ALA A 271 -10.87 -3.75 14.54
CA ALA A 271 -10.79 -4.01 15.96
C ALA A 271 -10.84 -2.73 16.77
N PHE A 272 -11.58 -2.79 17.88
CA PHE A 272 -11.71 -1.69 18.83
C PHE A 272 -11.46 -2.18 20.24
N THR A 273 -10.98 -1.28 21.08
CA THR A 273 -10.90 -1.47 22.53
C THR A 273 -12.30 -1.39 23.14
N SER A 274 -12.50 -1.90 24.35
CA SER A 274 -13.71 -1.63 25.14
C SER A 274 -13.85 -0.15 25.53
N GLY A 275 -12.83 0.68 25.32
CA GLY A 275 -12.92 2.13 25.40
C GLY A 275 -13.41 2.80 24.11
N GLY A 276 -13.66 2.03 23.04
CA GLY A 276 -14.14 2.56 21.76
C GLY A 276 -13.03 3.12 20.86
N GLN A 277 -11.76 2.83 21.13
CA GLN A 277 -10.65 3.27 20.29
C GLN A 277 -10.30 2.24 19.22
N LEU A 278 -10.09 2.70 17.99
CA LEU A 278 -9.66 1.87 16.86
C LEU A 278 -8.22 1.35 17.08
N ILE A 279 -8.06 0.03 17.00
CA ILE A 279 -6.77 -0.66 17.12
C ILE A 279 -6.20 -0.94 15.74
N ASN A 280 -6.98 -1.61 14.89
CA ASN A 280 -6.60 -1.94 13.53
C ASN A 280 -7.79 -1.92 12.57
N PHE A 281 -7.46 -1.85 11.29
CA PHE A 281 -8.39 -1.89 10.19
C PHE A 281 -7.73 -2.61 9.01
N SER A 282 -8.47 -3.48 8.33
CA SER A 282 -8.09 -4.07 7.04
C SER A 282 -9.30 -4.07 6.11
N ASN A 283 -9.12 -3.65 4.87
CA ASN A 283 -10.10 -3.65 3.80
C ASN A 283 -9.54 -4.39 2.59
N GLU A 284 -10.00 -5.62 2.41
CA GLU A 284 -9.59 -6.54 1.36
C GLU A 284 -10.73 -6.81 0.38
N LEU A 285 -11.75 -5.96 0.33
CA LEU A 285 -12.91 -6.16 -0.56
C LEU A 285 -12.53 -6.11 -2.04
N ASN A 286 -11.50 -5.35 -2.39
CA ASN A 286 -11.00 -5.23 -3.76
C ASN A 286 -9.79 -6.15 -4.04
N GLY A 287 -9.60 -7.18 -3.20
CA GLY A 287 -8.43 -8.04 -3.18
C GLY A 287 -7.48 -7.71 -2.02
N PRO A 288 -6.50 -8.58 -1.72
CA PRO A 288 -5.56 -8.36 -0.64
C PRO A 288 -4.63 -7.20 -0.98
N VAL A 289 -4.09 -6.58 0.07
CA VAL A 289 -2.98 -5.62 0.00
C VAL A 289 -1.77 -6.22 -0.75
N SER A 290 -1.66 -7.56 -0.76
CA SER A 290 -0.77 -8.35 -1.61
C SER A 290 -1.41 -8.70 -2.96
N ARG A 291 -0.96 -8.00 -4.01
CA ARG A 291 -1.00 -8.33 -5.46
C ARG A 291 -1.95 -9.45 -5.90
N ALA A 292 -3.24 -9.21 -5.79
CA ALA A 292 -4.24 -10.08 -6.36
C ALA A 292 -5.25 -9.26 -7.17
N MET A 293 -5.74 -9.83 -8.27
CA MET A 293 -6.79 -9.24 -9.11
C MET A 293 -8.05 -10.08 -8.99
N VAL A 294 -9.11 -9.45 -8.51
CA VAL A 294 -10.46 -10.02 -8.45
C VAL A 294 -11.06 -10.02 -9.86
N GLN A 295 -11.62 -11.16 -10.30
CA GLN A 295 -12.38 -11.26 -11.55
C GLN A 295 -13.87 -10.97 -11.34
#